data_AF-A0A969SYK0-F1
#
_entry.id   AF-A0A969SYK0-F1
#
_cell.length_a   1.000
_cell.length_b   1.000
_cell.length_c   1.000
_cell.angle_alpha   90.00
_cell.angle_beta   90.00
_cell.angle_gamma   90.00
#
_symmetry.space_group_name_H-M   'P 1'
#
loop_
_entity.id
_entity.type
_entity.pdbx_description
1 polymer ?
#
loop_
_entity_poly.entity_id
_entity_poly.type
_entity_poly.pdbx_seq_one_letter_code
_entity_poly.pdbx_strand_id
1 'polypeptide(L)'
;DLRESGSIEQDADLVIMLYRDDYYNPDTPDRGISEIIITKHRNGPTGTVKLLFDPQFTRFRNLAASERYAFPQNQDLNQLPSALDE
;
A
#
# COMPACT_ATOMS: atom_id res chain seq x y z
N ASP A 1 -2.33 11.93 10.24
CA ASP A 1 -0.89 12.26 10.21
C ASP A 1 -0.32 11.92 11.59
N LEU A 2 0.85 11.30 11.65
CA LEU A 2 1.51 10.90 12.91
C LEU A 2 2.57 11.90 13.39
N ARG A 3 2.80 12.99 12.66
CA ARG A 3 3.80 14.02 13.02
C ARG A 3 3.66 14.58 14.44
N GLU A 4 2.43 14.62 14.96
CA GLU A 4 2.14 15.13 16.32
C GLU A 4 1.95 14.01 17.35
N SER A 5 2.07 12.75 16.94
CA SER A 5 1.80 11.58 17.79
C SER A 5 2.93 11.27 18.78
N GLY A 6 4.02 12.03 18.74
CA GLY A 6 5.15 11.90 19.67
C GLY A 6 5.83 10.53 19.55
N SER A 7 5.76 9.72 20.62
CA SER A 7 6.44 8.44 20.68
C SER A 7 5.74 7.32 19.88
N ILE A 8 4.46 7.49 19.52
CA ILE A 8 3.66 6.41 18.91
C ILE A 8 4.27 5.93 17.58
N GLU A 9 4.70 6.87 16.72
CA GLU A 9 5.39 6.51 15.47
C GLU A 9 6.69 5.75 15.74
N GLN A 10 7.42 6.12 16.80
CA GLN A 10 8.69 5.49 17.15
C GLN A 10 8.48 4.10 17.75
N ASP A 11 7.46 3.93 18.59
CA ASP A 11 7.21 2.71 19.37
C ASP A 11 6.47 1.63 18.56
N ALA A 12 5.70 2.02 17.53
CA ALA A 12 4.93 1.06 16.74
C ALA A 12 5.83 0.04 15.99
N ASP A 13 5.43 -1.23 15.98
CA ASP A 13 6.09 -2.27 15.17
C ASP A 13 5.60 -2.27 13.72
N LEU A 14 4.34 -1.90 13.53
CA LEU A 14 3.65 -1.82 12.25
C LEU A 14 2.83 -0.52 12.20
N VAL A 15 2.98 0.24 11.12
CA VAL A 15 2.14 1.41 10.84
C VAL A 15 1.50 1.21 9.48
N ILE A 16 0.16 1.27 9.46
CA ILE A 16 -0.65 1.16 8.24
C ILE A 16 -1.43 2.46 8.08
N MET A 17 -1.32 3.04 6.89
CA MET A 17 -2.12 4.17 6.47
C MET A 17 -3.17 3.70 5.46
N LEU A 18 -4.37 4.27 5.55
CA LEU A 18 -5.45 4.03 4.60
C LEU A 18 -5.60 5.25 3.72
N TYR A 19 -5.58 5.05 2.41
CA TYR A 19 -5.85 6.09 1.44
C TYR A 19 -6.95 5.65 0.47
N ARG A 20 -7.79 6.60 0.10
CA ARG A 20 -8.94 6.44 -0.79
C ARG A 20 -9.00 7.65 -1.70
N ASP A 21 -8.55 7.50 -2.93
CA ASP A 21 -8.52 8.61 -3.89
C ASP A 21 -9.95 9.09 -4.19
N ASP A 22 -10.91 8.17 -4.28
CA ASP A 22 -12.31 8.48 -4.57
C ASP A 22 -13.01 9.38 -3.53
N TYR A 23 -12.46 9.47 -2.32
CA TYR A 23 -12.95 10.36 -1.28
C TYR A 23 -12.52 11.82 -1.51
N TYR A 24 -11.34 12.04 -2.11
CA TYR A 24 -10.77 13.37 -2.33
C TYR A 24 -10.92 13.84 -3.79
N ASN A 25 -10.94 12.90 -4.73
CA ASN A 25 -11.06 13.09 -6.16
C ASN A 25 -12.24 12.27 -6.69
N PRO A 26 -13.45 12.84 -6.75
CA PRO A 26 -14.66 12.13 -7.18
C PRO A 26 -14.57 11.56 -8.60
N ASP A 27 -13.74 12.16 -9.47
CA ASP A 27 -13.58 11.80 -10.89
C ASP A 27 -12.43 10.82 -11.13
N THR A 28 -11.83 10.26 -10.06
CA THR A 28 -10.74 9.29 -10.17
C THR A 28 -11.15 8.04 -10.98
N PRO A 29 -10.25 7.50 -11.82
CA PRO A 29 -10.47 6.21 -12.47
C PRO A 29 -10.42 5.03 -11.47
N ASP A 30 -9.79 5.21 -10.30
CA ASP A 30 -9.60 4.17 -9.28
C ASP A 30 -10.78 4.13 -8.27
N ARG A 31 -12.01 4.38 -8.74
CA ARG A 31 -13.18 4.47 -7.86
C ARG A 31 -13.42 3.16 -7.10
N GLY A 32 -13.65 3.27 -5.79
CA GLY A 32 -13.83 2.12 -4.91
C GLY A 32 -12.54 1.37 -4.58
N ILE A 33 -11.39 1.78 -5.10
CA ILE A 33 -10.08 1.24 -4.69
C ILE A 33 -9.60 1.98 -3.46
N SER A 34 -9.08 1.24 -2.49
CA SER A 34 -8.38 1.77 -1.34
C SER A 34 -6.97 1.20 -1.27
N GLU A 35 -6.02 2.08 -0.99
CA GLU A 35 -4.62 1.73 -0.78
C GLU A 35 -4.38 1.51 0.70
N ILE A 36 -3.91 0.31 1.02
CA ILE A 36 -3.43 -0.09 2.35
C ILE A 36 -1.91 0.03 2.31
N ILE A 37 -1.39 1.09 2.93
CA ILE A 37 0.02 1.47 2.83
C ILE A 37 0.72 1.09 4.13
N ILE A 38 1.59 0.10 4.08
CA ILE A 38 2.45 -0.29 5.18
C ILE A 38 3.66 0.65 5.17
N THR A 39 3.63 1.68 6.01
CA THR A 39 4.68 2.71 6.06
C THR A 39 5.81 2.35 7.02
N LYS A 40 5.53 1.49 8.02
CA LYS A 40 6.54 0.94 8.94
C LYS A 40 6.25 -0.52 9.20
N HIS A 41 7.27 -1.36 9.13
CA HIS A 41 7.22 -2.77 9.52
C HIS A 41 8.60 -3.18 10.03
N ARG A 42 8.78 -3.37 11.35
CA ARG A 42 10.11 -3.69 11.92
C ARG A 42 10.67 -5.04 11.49
N ASN A 43 9.78 -6.00 11.24
CA ASN A 43 10.13 -7.41 11.02
C ASN A 43 9.78 -7.90 9.62
N GLY A 44 9.60 -7.00 8.65
CA GLY A 44 9.24 -7.40 7.30
C GLY A 44 9.14 -6.23 6.32
N PRO A 45 8.68 -6.51 5.09
CA PRO A 45 8.63 -5.50 4.06
C PRO A 45 7.55 -4.45 4.32
N THR A 46 7.82 -3.24 3.85
CA THR A 46 6.83 -2.19 3.61
C THR A 46 6.29 -2.31 2.18
N GLY A 47 5.18 -1.61 1.91
CA GLY A 47 4.58 -1.63 0.58
C GLY A 47 3.11 -1.22 0.59
N THR A 48 2.51 -1.21 -0.59
CA THR A 48 1.12 -0.81 -0.79
C THR A 48 0.33 -1.98 -1.35
N VAL A 49 -0.82 -2.26 -0.75
CA VAL A 49 -1.77 -3.26 -1.24
C VAL A 49 -3.07 -2.56 -1.61
N LYS A 50 -3.56 -2.81 -2.84
CA LYS A 50 -4.84 -2.27 -3.30
C LYS A 50 -5.96 -3.25 -2.94
N LEU A 51 -7.03 -2.75 -2.32
CA LEU A 51 -8.24 -3.49 -1.99
C LEU A 51 -9.48 -2.77 -2.54
N LEU A 52 -10.55 -3.51 -2.81
CA LEU A 52 -11.85 -2.92 -3.10
C LEU A 52 -12.53 -2.51 -1.79
N PHE A 53 -12.91 -1.25 -1.63
CA PHE A 53 -13.70 -0.76 -0.53
C PHE A 53 -15.18 -0.72 -0.88
N ASP A 54 -15.99 -1.44 -0.10
CA ASP A 54 -17.44 -1.46 -0.20
C ASP A 54 -18.05 -0.52 0.86
N PRO A 55 -18.47 0.70 0.49
CA PRO A 55 -18.92 1.72 1.42
C PRO A 55 -20.24 1.36 2.09
N GLN A 56 -21.08 0.52 1.47
CA GLN A 56 -22.36 0.12 2.04
C GLN A 56 -22.19 -0.70 3.33
N PHE A 57 -21.08 -1.43 3.43
CA PHE A 57 -20.79 -2.33 4.55
C PHE A 57 -19.50 -1.96 5.30
N THR A 58 -18.85 -0.85 4.93
CA THR A 58 -17.51 -0.46 5.43
C THR A 58 -16.53 -1.63 5.39
N ARG A 59 -16.49 -2.33 4.26
CA ARG A 59 -15.78 -3.61 4.13
C ARG A 59 -14.74 -3.56 3.02
N PHE A 60 -13.55 -4.08 3.30
CA PHE A 60 -12.53 -4.32 2.28
C PHE A 60 -12.69 -5.71 1.70
N ARG A 61 -12.61 -5.81 0.37
CA ARG A 61 -12.63 -7.05 -0.39
C ARG A 61 -11.33 -7.16 -1.18
N ASN A 62 -10.85 -8.38 -1.36
CA ASN A 62 -9.75 -8.62 -2.28
C ASN A 62 -10.18 -8.17 -3.67
N LEU A 63 -9.31 -7.43 -4.35
CA LEU A 63 -9.42 -7.31 -5.80
C LEU A 63 -9.33 -8.74 -6.34
N ALA A 64 -10.29 -9.15 -7.18
CA ALA A 64 -10.28 -10.48 -7.77
C ALA A 64 -8.87 -10.74 -8.32
N ALA A 65 -8.33 -11.93 -8.08
CA ALA A 65 -6.91 -12.26 -8.25
C ALA A 65 -6.45 -12.17 -9.71
N SER A 66 -6.33 -10.96 -10.26
CA SER A 66 -5.43 -10.68 -11.37
C SER A 66 -4.07 -10.39 -10.76
N GLU A 67 -3.27 -11.46 -10.70
CA GLU A 67 -1.88 -11.46 -10.27
C GLU A 67 -1.68 -11.33 -8.75
N ARG A 68 -1.26 -12.46 -8.16
CA ARG A 68 -0.54 -12.46 -6.90
C ARG A 68 0.56 -11.40 -7.03
N TYR A 69 0.44 -10.29 -6.31
CA TYR A 69 1.59 -9.42 -6.04
C TYR A 69 2.63 -10.31 -5.36
N ALA A 70 3.56 -10.83 -6.16
CA ALA A 70 4.70 -11.55 -5.67
C ALA A 70 5.57 -10.51 -5.00
N PHE A 71 5.49 -10.44 -3.67
CA PHE A 71 6.48 -9.71 -2.88
C PHE A 71 7.85 -10.27 -3.26
N PRO A 72 8.73 -9.51 -3.94
CA PRO A 72 10.06 -10.00 -4.25
C PRO A 72 10.79 -10.14 -2.92
N GLN A 73 11.03 -11.37 -2.47
CA GLN A 73 11.69 -11.60 -1.18
C GLN A 73 13.20 -11.31 -1.21
N ASN A 74 13.83 -11.10 -2.36
CA ASN A 74 15.25 -10.83 -2.45
C ASN A 74 15.52 -9.75 -3.50
N GLN A 75 15.94 -8.56 -3.07
CA GLN A 75 16.68 -7.65 -3.94
C GLN A 75 18.13 -8.12 -3.97
N ASP A 76 18.47 -8.99 -4.92
CA ASP A 76 19.85 -9.02 -5.41
C ASP A 76 20.08 -7.72 -6.18
N LEU A 77 20.80 -6.76 -5.57
CA LEU A 77 21.13 -5.45 -6.12
C LEU A 77 21.98 -5.51 -7.43
N ASN A 78 22.32 -6.71 -7.90
CA ASN A 78 23.12 -6.95 -9.11
C ASN A 78 22.30 -7.38 -10.33
N GLN A 79 20.96 -7.36 -10.27
CA GLN A 79 20.10 -7.75 -11.40
C GLN A 79 19.12 -6.66 -11.85
N LEU A 80 19.42 -5.38 -11.62
CA LEU A 80 18.70 -4.31 -12.31
C LEU A 80 19.06 -4.35 -13.80
N PRO A 81 18.10 -4.49 -14.73
CA PRO A 81 18.40 -4.26 -16.14
C PRO A 81 18.85 -2.80 -16.26
N SER A 82 20.05 -2.61 -16.82
CA SER A 82 20.52 -1.28 -17.19
C SER A 82 19.50 -0.69 -18.16
N ALA A 83 18.75 0.31 -17.71
CA ALA A 83 17.98 1.14 -18.61
C ALA A 83 18.98 1.86 -19.51
N LEU A 84 19.16 1.35 -20.73
CA LEU A 84 19.60 2.00 -21.96
C LEU A 84 19.69 0.88 -23.02
N ASP A 85 18.66 0.74 -23.85
CA ASP A 85 18.77 0.61 -25.31
C ASP A 85 17.37 0.43 -25.95
N GLU A 86 17.04 1.41 -26.79
CA GLU A 86 15.90 1.62 -27.71
C GLU A 86 14.49 1.92 -27.15
#